data_AF-A7RX87-F1
#
_entry.id   AF-A7RX87-F1
#
_cell.length_a   1.000
_cell.length_b   1.000
_cell.length_c   1.000
_cell.angle_alpha   90.00
_cell.angle_beta   90.00
_cell.angle_gamma   90.00
#
_symmetry.space_group_name_H-M   'P 1'
#
loop_
_entity.id
_entity.type
_entity.pdbx_description
1 polymer ?
#
loop_
_entity_poly.entity_id
_entity_poly.type
_entity_poly.pdbx_seq_one_letter_code
_entity_poly.pdbx_strand_id
1 'polypeptide(L)'
;MERFSVWLALALFVIVLLVPYSVTHSCSGGIVNDADSSICSQECDDKQCLCSGETPFHINNFTRCNQICSNSSPNTTNVTQCDDMKCREIGDCQQFCNIGSCSLNCTAKKSCTQACTVRGRECSKVFCSSETCLQECYGCTMECAIGVKNCLQTCHGGVCYAVCPAGAKCESKCYDGLQGKPCKVIAGKPTPSPGSNTTTINTLPASGSSVIGYAMLVTVLSGVNLFL
;
A
#
# COMPACT_ATOMS: atom_id res chain seq x y z
N MET A 1 -56.95 -30.20 -3.88
CA MET A 1 -55.53 -30.11 -3.43
C MET A 1 -54.66 -29.26 -4.36
N GLU A 2 -54.95 -29.16 -5.66
CA GLU A 2 -54.05 -28.43 -6.59
C GLU A 2 -53.93 -26.92 -6.37
N ARG A 3 -54.99 -26.26 -5.88
CA ARG A 3 -54.96 -24.80 -5.64
C ARG A 3 -54.03 -24.37 -4.51
N PHE A 4 -53.71 -25.25 -3.55
CA PHE A 4 -52.84 -24.91 -2.42
C PHE A 4 -51.37 -24.83 -2.83
N SER A 5 -50.97 -25.62 -3.83
CA SER A 5 -49.60 -25.67 -4.35
C SER A 5 -49.17 -24.34 -5.03
N VAL A 6 -50.08 -23.73 -5.78
CA VAL A 6 -49.81 -22.48 -6.52
C VAL A 6 -49.56 -21.30 -5.59
N TRP A 7 -50.33 -21.20 -4.49
CA TRP A 7 -50.15 -20.12 -3.51
C TRP A 7 -48.85 -20.27 -2.71
N LEU A 8 -48.43 -21.50 -2.41
CA LEU A 8 -47.16 -21.75 -1.73
C LEU A 8 -45.97 -21.37 -2.63
N ALA A 9 -46.05 -21.69 -3.93
CA ALA A 9 -45.02 -21.35 -4.91
C ALA A 9 -44.90 -19.83 -5.12
N LEU A 10 -46.02 -19.12 -5.21
CA LEU A 10 -46.04 -17.65 -5.31
C LEU A 10 -45.49 -16.97 -4.05
N ALA A 11 -45.86 -17.48 -2.86
CA ALA A 11 -45.34 -16.94 -1.61
C ALA A 11 -43.81 -17.11 -1.49
N LEU A 12 -43.27 -18.27 -1.88
CA LEU A 12 -41.83 -18.51 -1.89
C LEU A 12 -41.10 -17.62 -2.91
N PHE A 13 -41.69 -17.39 -4.08
CA PHE A 13 -41.09 -16.51 -5.10
C PHE A 13 -41.04 -15.05 -4.65
N VAL A 14 -42.08 -14.58 -3.96
CA VAL A 14 -42.11 -13.22 -3.38
C VAL A 14 -41.09 -13.06 -2.25
N ILE A 15 -40.88 -14.10 -1.42
CA ILE A 15 -39.86 -14.06 -0.36
C ILE A 15 -38.44 -13.93 -0.95
N VAL A 16 -38.13 -14.63 -2.04
CA VAL A 16 -36.81 -14.54 -2.69
C VAL A 16 -36.55 -13.16 -3.31
N LEU A 17 -37.58 -12.48 -3.80
CA LEU A 17 -37.47 -11.12 -4.36
C LEU A 17 -37.37 -10.01 -3.30
N LEU A 18 -37.81 -10.28 -2.06
CA LEU A 18 -37.79 -9.31 -0.97
C LEU A 18 -36.55 -9.40 -0.07
N VAL A 19 -35.63 -10.34 -0.32
CA VAL A 19 -34.34 -10.32 0.38
C VAL A 19 -33.52 -9.16 -0.18
N PRO A 20 -33.26 -8.09 0.58
CA PRO A 20 -32.33 -7.07 0.14
C PRO A 20 -30.98 -7.75 -0.05
N TYR A 21 -30.51 -7.81 -1.29
CA TYR A 21 -29.13 -8.18 -1.58
C TYR A 21 -28.24 -7.07 -1.05
N SER A 22 -27.85 -7.17 0.22
CA SER A 22 -26.79 -6.36 0.79
C SER A 22 -25.49 -6.83 0.15
N VAL A 23 -25.11 -6.20 -0.97
CA VAL A 23 -23.79 -6.42 -1.56
C VAL A 23 -22.78 -5.79 -0.61
N THR A 24 -22.11 -6.61 0.19
CA THR A 24 -21.02 -6.16 1.05
C THR A 24 -19.81 -5.83 0.18
N HIS A 25 -19.49 -4.55 0.06
CA HIS A 25 -18.31 -4.07 -0.64
C HIS A 25 -17.07 -4.38 0.18
N SER A 26 -16.39 -5.49 -0.08
CA SER A 26 -15.20 -5.85 0.68
C SER A 26 -13.94 -5.15 0.14
N CYS A 27 -13.20 -4.51 1.04
CA CYS A 27 -11.81 -4.14 0.81
C CYS A 27 -10.94 -5.41 0.88
N SER A 28 -10.04 -5.64 -0.07
CA SER A 28 -9.17 -6.81 -0.02
C SER A 28 -8.25 -6.68 1.20
N GLY A 29 -8.47 -7.50 2.23
CA GLY A 29 -7.71 -7.47 3.49
C GLY A 29 -8.21 -6.51 4.58
N GLY A 30 -9.40 -5.91 4.45
CA GLY A 30 -9.92 -4.93 5.44
C GLY A 30 -11.25 -5.27 6.09
N ILE A 31 -11.51 -4.67 7.26
CA ILE A 31 -12.82 -4.64 7.92
C ILE A 31 -13.61 -3.47 7.32
N VAL A 32 -14.65 -3.77 6.54
CA VAL A 32 -15.55 -2.74 6.00
C VAL A 32 -16.30 -2.09 7.15
N ASN A 33 -16.23 -0.76 7.25
CA ASN A 33 -17.19 0.01 8.01
C ASN A 33 -17.92 0.95 7.05
N ASP A 34 -19.23 0.75 7.00
CA ASP A 34 -20.25 1.62 6.44
C ASP A 34 -20.55 1.49 4.94
N ALA A 35 -21.69 0.86 4.63
CA ALA A 35 -22.23 0.71 3.28
C ALA A 35 -22.60 2.06 2.63
N ASP A 36 -22.74 3.12 3.44
CA ASP A 36 -23.03 4.48 2.99
C ASP A 36 -21.76 5.34 2.79
N SER A 37 -20.60 4.88 3.25
CA SER A 37 -19.36 5.64 3.15
C SER A 37 -18.55 5.18 1.94
N SER A 38 -18.22 6.10 1.04
CA SER A 38 -17.28 5.86 -0.07
C SER A 38 -15.83 5.72 0.43
N ILE A 39 -15.64 5.11 1.61
CA ILE A 39 -14.38 5.01 2.35
C ILE A 39 -14.05 3.52 2.55
N CYS A 40 -12.86 3.14 2.13
CA CYS A 40 -12.27 1.84 2.47
C CYS A 40 -11.36 2.01 3.69
N SER A 41 -11.59 1.28 4.78
CA SER A 41 -10.70 1.28 5.95
C SER A 41 -10.09 -0.11 6.14
N GLN A 42 -8.77 -0.19 6.32
CA GLN A 42 -8.04 -1.44 6.49
C GLN A 42 -7.10 -1.35 7.70
N GLU A 43 -7.18 -2.35 8.58
CA GLU A 43 -6.14 -2.61 9.57
C GLU A 43 -5.16 -3.62 8.97
N CYS A 44 -3.92 -3.17 8.77
CA CYS A 44 -2.88 -3.94 8.12
C CYS A 44 -2.24 -4.96 9.08
N ASP A 45 -1.84 -6.11 8.56
CA ASP A 45 -0.99 -7.10 9.24
C ASP A 45 0.40 -7.19 8.59
N ASP A 46 1.14 -8.26 8.92
CA ASP A 46 2.45 -8.59 8.37
C ASP A 46 2.43 -8.93 6.86
N LYS A 47 1.24 -8.98 6.25
CA LYS A 47 1.08 -9.19 4.81
C LYS A 47 0.92 -7.85 4.08
N GLN A 48 0.66 -7.96 2.78
CA GLN A 48 0.43 -6.81 1.94
C GLN A 48 -0.87 -6.09 2.32
N CYS A 49 -0.78 -4.79 2.58
CA CYS A 49 -1.93 -3.93 2.83
C CYS A 49 -2.21 -3.10 1.58
N LEU A 50 -3.14 -3.55 0.75
CA LEU A 50 -3.42 -2.96 -0.56
C LEU A 50 -4.79 -2.30 -0.62
N CYS A 51 -4.78 -0.98 -0.81
CA CYS A 51 -5.91 -0.23 -1.32
C CYS A 51 -5.65 0.06 -2.80
N SER A 52 -6.37 -0.59 -3.71
CA SER A 52 -6.28 -0.29 -5.13
C SER A 52 -7.66 -0.17 -5.76
N GLY A 53 -7.85 0.83 -6.64
CA GLY A 53 -9.01 0.90 -7.51
C GLY A 53 -9.04 -0.18 -8.61
N GLU A 54 -7.98 -0.96 -8.77
CA GLU A 54 -7.79 -1.91 -9.88
C GLU A 54 -8.12 -3.37 -9.56
N THR A 55 -8.47 -3.71 -8.31
CA THR A 55 -8.75 -5.14 -8.04
C THR A 55 -10.08 -5.54 -8.69
N PRO A 56 -10.15 -6.72 -9.34
CA PRO A 56 -11.32 -7.15 -10.12
C PRO A 56 -12.59 -7.39 -9.29
N PHE A 57 -12.51 -7.27 -7.97
CA PHE A 57 -13.61 -7.48 -7.03
C PHE A 57 -14.09 -6.19 -6.33
N HIS A 58 -13.50 -5.03 -6.63
CA HIS A 58 -14.03 -3.78 -6.11
C HIS A 58 -15.12 -3.24 -7.02
N ILE A 59 -16.33 -3.10 -6.47
CA ILE A 59 -17.41 -2.34 -7.09
C ILE A 59 -17.08 -0.85 -6.88
N ASN A 60 -16.13 -0.36 -7.68
CA ASN A 60 -15.91 0.98 -8.24
C ASN A 60 -16.14 2.30 -7.45
N ASN A 61 -16.54 2.32 -6.19
CA ASN A 61 -17.09 3.56 -5.59
C ASN A 61 -16.33 4.13 -4.38
N PHE A 62 -15.19 3.58 -3.99
CA PHE A 62 -14.41 4.20 -2.91
C PHE A 62 -13.69 5.44 -3.44
N THR A 63 -14.01 6.60 -2.84
CA THR A 63 -13.32 7.86 -3.11
C THR A 63 -12.14 8.06 -2.16
N ARG A 64 -12.13 7.36 -1.02
CA ARG A 64 -11.11 7.44 0.01
C ARG A 64 -10.65 6.07 0.51
N CYS A 65 -9.38 5.94 0.83
CA CYS A 65 -8.85 4.81 1.59
C CYS A 65 -8.15 5.28 2.87
N ASN A 66 -8.28 4.48 3.94
CA ASN A 66 -7.55 4.60 5.19
C ASN A 66 -6.87 3.26 5.51
N GLN A 67 -5.55 3.26 5.63
CA GLN A 67 -4.75 2.09 6.00
C GLN A 67 -4.05 2.36 7.33
N ILE A 68 -4.20 1.47 8.30
CA ILE A 68 -3.62 1.62 9.64
C ILE A 68 -2.82 0.37 9.96
N CYS A 69 -1.52 0.53 10.22
CA CYS A 69 -0.70 -0.49 10.86
C CYS A 69 -0.72 -0.28 12.37
N SER A 70 -1.33 -1.22 13.10
CA SER A 70 -1.48 -1.17 14.55
C SER A 70 -1.38 -2.57 15.18
N ASN A 71 -1.30 -2.65 16.51
CA ASN A 71 -1.34 -3.92 17.25
C ASN A 71 -2.66 -4.68 17.08
N SER A 72 -3.71 -3.98 16.67
CA SER A 72 -5.01 -4.55 16.38
C SER A 72 -5.06 -4.82 14.87
N SER A 73 -5.03 -6.11 14.50
CA SER A 73 -5.42 -6.57 13.17
C SER A 73 -6.52 -7.62 13.34
N PRO A 74 -7.51 -7.68 12.41
CA PRO A 74 -8.53 -8.73 12.41
C PRO A 74 -7.94 -10.15 12.33
N ASN A 75 -6.75 -10.29 11.74
CA ASN A 75 -6.18 -11.60 11.39
C ASN A 75 -5.11 -12.07 12.37
N THR A 76 -4.40 -11.16 13.02
CA THR A 76 -3.23 -11.48 13.84
C THR A 76 -3.15 -10.60 15.09
N THR A 77 -2.82 -11.20 16.23
CA THR A 77 -2.79 -10.52 17.54
C THR A 77 -1.42 -9.95 17.92
N ASN A 78 -0.45 -9.91 17.01
CA ASN A 78 0.91 -9.40 17.27
C ASN A 78 1.55 -8.87 15.98
N VAL A 79 0.95 -7.84 15.37
CA VAL A 79 1.54 -7.19 14.18
C VAL A 79 2.81 -6.46 14.60
N THR A 80 3.95 -6.90 14.06
CA THR A 80 5.27 -6.32 14.34
C THR A 80 5.84 -5.55 13.15
N GLN A 81 5.20 -5.64 11.98
CA GLN A 81 5.58 -4.95 10.76
C GLN A 81 4.40 -4.89 9.77
N CYS A 82 4.40 -3.86 8.92
CA CYS A 82 3.51 -3.66 7.78
C CYS A 82 4.36 -3.18 6.60
N ASP A 83 5.16 -4.08 6.04
CA ASP A 83 6.22 -3.74 5.09
C ASP A 83 5.72 -3.32 3.69
N ASP A 84 4.41 -3.41 3.43
CA ASP A 84 3.86 -3.11 2.10
C ASP A 84 2.49 -2.44 2.15
N MET A 85 2.43 -1.23 2.75
CA MET A 85 1.24 -0.39 2.73
C MET A 85 1.16 0.38 1.41
N LYS A 86 0.35 -0.13 0.48
CA LYS A 86 0.17 0.41 -0.87
C LYS A 86 -1.22 0.98 -1.07
N CYS A 87 -1.27 2.21 -1.56
CA CYS A 87 -2.52 2.88 -1.90
C CYS A 87 -2.47 3.44 -3.32
N ARG A 88 -3.36 2.99 -4.21
CA ARG A 88 -3.29 3.27 -5.66
C ARG A 88 -4.65 3.59 -6.25
N GLU A 89 -4.67 4.47 -7.25
CA GLU A 89 -5.83 4.72 -8.12
C GLU A 89 -7.13 5.18 -7.42
N ILE A 90 -7.08 5.52 -6.14
CA ILE A 90 -8.18 6.08 -5.36
C ILE A 90 -8.07 7.61 -5.27
N GLY A 91 -9.16 8.33 -4.97
CA GLY A 91 -9.13 9.80 -4.85
C GLY A 91 -8.19 10.27 -3.74
N ASP A 92 -8.56 9.98 -2.50
CA ASP A 92 -7.81 10.36 -1.31
C ASP A 92 -7.31 9.13 -0.57
N CYS A 93 -6.12 9.22 0.02
CA CYS A 93 -5.58 8.12 0.81
C CYS A 93 -4.91 8.58 2.09
N GLN A 94 -5.14 7.81 3.14
CA GLN A 94 -4.53 7.98 4.45
C GLN A 94 -3.79 6.71 4.83
N GLN A 95 -2.53 6.82 5.24
CA GLN A 95 -1.70 5.71 5.69
C GLN A 95 -1.05 6.07 7.02
N PHE A 96 -1.37 5.30 8.06
CA PHE A 96 -0.84 5.50 9.40
C PHE A 96 -0.05 4.27 9.83
N CYS A 97 1.23 4.46 10.12
CA CYS A 97 2.04 3.45 10.76
C CYS A 97 2.34 3.86 12.19
N ASN A 98 1.75 3.12 13.14
CA ASN A 98 1.84 3.39 14.56
C ASN A 98 2.67 2.34 15.31
N ILE A 99 3.00 1.21 14.66
CA ILE A 99 3.88 0.19 15.23
C ILE A 99 4.73 -0.46 14.15
N GLY A 100 5.93 -0.91 14.54
CA GLY A 100 6.72 -1.84 13.75
C GLY A 100 7.41 -1.22 12.55
N SER A 101 7.99 -2.08 11.73
CA SER A 101 8.56 -1.69 10.44
C SER A 101 7.46 -1.37 9.44
N CYS A 102 7.55 -0.25 8.72
CA CYS A 102 6.56 0.12 7.72
C CYS A 102 7.19 0.70 6.46
N SER A 103 6.53 0.40 5.33
CA SER A 103 6.80 1.05 4.03
C SER A 103 5.51 1.68 3.53
N LEU A 104 5.46 3.01 3.55
CA LEU A 104 4.28 3.77 3.12
C LEU A 104 4.46 4.17 1.65
N ASN A 105 3.61 3.64 0.76
CA ASN A 105 3.64 3.92 -0.67
C ASN A 105 2.26 4.35 -1.16
N CYS A 106 2.14 5.62 -1.53
CA CYS A 106 0.87 6.21 -1.90
C CYS A 106 0.92 6.86 -3.29
N THR A 107 0.10 6.34 -4.19
CA THR A 107 -0.09 6.78 -5.57
C THR A 107 -1.57 7.04 -5.85
N ALA A 108 -2.25 7.68 -4.89
CA ALA A 108 -3.62 8.14 -5.07
C ALA A 108 -3.70 9.24 -6.14
N LYS A 109 -4.90 9.51 -6.64
CA LYS A 109 -5.15 10.45 -7.73
C LYS A 109 -5.07 11.90 -7.25
N LYS A 110 -5.65 12.20 -6.08
CA LYS A 110 -5.76 13.58 -5.57
C LYS A 110 -4.83 13.83 -4.40
N SER A 111 -4.94 13.04 -3.34
CA SER A 111 -4.23 13.34 -2.09
C SER A 111 -3.72 12.11 -1.37
N CYS A 112 -2.56 12.25 -0.73
CA CYS A 112 -2.03 11.30 0.22
C CYS A 112 -1.68 12.00 1.53
N THR A 113 -2.13 11.42 2.63
CA THR A 113 -1.70 11.73 3.99
C THR A 113 -1.00 10.51 4.55
N GLN A 114 0.28 10.61 4.84
CA GLN A 114 1.10 9.51 5.32
C GLN A 114 1.78 9.92 6.62
N ALA A 115 1.54 9.17 7.69
CA ALA A 115 2.16 9.43 8.98
C ALA A 115 2.84 8.17 9.51
N CYS A 116 4.11 8.31 9.84
CA CYS A 116 4.93 7.26 10.42
C CYS A 116 5.40 7.69 11.80
N THR A 117 4.61 7.32 12.81
CA THR A 117 4.80 7.80 14.18
C THR A 117 5.68 6.87 15.01
N VAL A 118 6.05 5.71 14.43
CA VAL A 118 7.01 4.77 15.01
C VAL A 118 8.37 5.44 15.16
N ARG A 119 8.94 5.33 16.36
CA ARG A 119 10.21 5.95 16.69
C ARG A 119 11.35 5.02 16.36
N GLY A 120 12.29 5.45 15.52
CA GLY A 120 13.48 4.68 15.19
C GLY A 120 13.74 4.65 13.68
N ARG A 121 14.48 3.64 13.21
CA ARG A 121 14.70 3.42 11.76
C ARG A 121 13.69 2.45 11.13
N GLU A 122 12.61 2.16 11.85
CA GLU A 122 11.57 1.19 11.47
C GLU A 122 10.71 1.73 10.33
N CYS A 123 10.64 3.05 10.17
CA CYS A 123 10.06 3.67 8.99
C CYS A 123 11.15 4.29 8.12
N SER A 124 11.74 3.49 7.26
CA SER A 124 12.88 3.93 6.45
C SER A 124 12.47 4.91 5.35
N LYS A 125 11.27 4.73 4.77
CA LYS A 125 10.81 5.51 3.62
C LYS A 125 9.30 5.73 3.59
N VAL A 126 8.92 6.96 3.27
CA VAL A 126 7.55 7.41 2.99
C VAL A 126 7.52 7.98 1.57
N PHE A 127 6.81 7.32 0.65
CA PHE A 127 6.75 7.68 -0.76
C PHE A 127 5.35 8.14 -1.19
N CYS A 128 5.28 9.25 -1.92
CA CYS A 128 4.05 9.80 -2.45
C CYS A 128 4.19 10.25 -3.91
N SER A 129 3.20 9.93 -4.75
CA SER A 129 3.09 10.42 -6.13
C SER A 129 1.74 11.08 -6.47
N SER A 130 0.95 11.42 -5.46
CA SER A 130 -0.33 12.13 -5.63
C SER A 130 -0.14 13.61 -5.97
N GLU A 131 -1.18 14.25 -6.48
CA GLU A 131 -1.15 15.70 -6.74
C GLU A 131 -0.77 16.50 -5.48
N THR A 132 -1.31 16.11 -4.32
CA THR A 132 -0.97 16.66 -3.00
C THR A 132 -0.48 15.57 -2.05
N CYS A 133 0.67 15.80 -1.43
CA CYS A 133 1.31 14.91 -0.48
C CYS A 133 1.50 15.61 0.86
N LEU A 134 1.01 14.97 1.93
CA LEU A 134 1.32 15.31 3.32
C LEU A 134 2.05 14.12 3.94
N GLN A 135 3.31 14.31 4.33
CA GLN A 135 4.16 13.26 4.85
C GLN A 135 4.69 13.67 6.22
N GLU A 136 4.55 12.80 7.22
CA GLU A 136 5.04 13.04 8.57
C GLU A 136 5.82 11.83 9.08
N CYS A 137 6.99 12.06 9.71
CA CYS A 137 7.74 10.96 10.31
C CYS A 137 8.77 11.38 11.38
N TYR A 138 9.36 10.38 12.03
CA TYR A 138 10.52 10.50 12.90
C TYR A 138 11.73 9.79 12.25
N GLY A 139 12.74 10.53 11.80
CA GLY A 139 14.00 9.97 11.31
C GLY A 139 13.90 9.11 10.04
N CYS A 140 13.14 9.54 9.03
CA CYS A 140 12.88 8.77 7.80
C CYS A 140 13.31 9.52 6.52
N THR A 141 13.18 8.86 5.36
CA THR A 141 13.19 9.55 4.05
C THR A 141 11.76 9.79 3.57
N MET A 142 11.39 11.06 3.40
CA MET A 142 10.13 11.49 2.77
C MET A 142 10.42 11.83 1.30
N GLU A 143 9.76 11.14 0.37
CA GLU A 143 9.96 11.31 -1.07
C GLU A 143 8.65 11.62 -1.78
N CYS A 144 8.61 12.77 -2.46
CA CYS A 144 7.58 13.15 -3.42
C CYS A 144 8.08 12.88 -4.84
N ALA A 145 7.28 12.19 -5.65
CA ALA A 145 7.61 11.85 -7.02
C ALA A 145 7.51 13.07 -7.97
N ILE A 146 8.09 12.95 -9.17
CA ILE A 146 7.92 13.96 -10.23
C ILE A 146 6.42 14.10 -10.57
N GLY A 147 5.96 15.34 -10.76
CA GLY A 147 4.57 15.66 -11.09
C GLY A 147 3.67 16.00 -9.89
N VAL A 148 4.15 15.79 -8.66
CA VAL A 148 3.48 16.27 -7.43
C VAL A 148 3.40 17.80 -7.46
N LYS A 149 2.23 18.38 -7.17
CA LYS A 149 2.03 19.84 -7.16
C LYS A 149 2.35 20.45 -5.80
N ASN A 150 1.87 19.82 -4.72
CA ASN A 150 2.10 20.27 -3.35
C ASN A 150 2.69 19.12 -2.54
N CYS A 151 3.83 19.36 -1.89
CA CYS A 151 4.52 18.38 -1.06
C CYS A 151 4.84 19.03 0.29
N LEU A 152 4.10 18.66 1.34
CA LEU A 152 4.36 19.10 2.70
C LEU A 152 4.97 17.94 3.49
N GLN A 153 6.19 18.16 4.00
CA GLN A 153 6.99 17.13 4.68
C GLN A 153 7.34 17.61 6.10
N THR A 154 6.88 16.89 7.11
CA THR A 154 7.07 17.24 8.51
C THR A 154 7.93 16.19 9.21
N CYS A 155 9.08 16.61 9.69
CA CYS A 155 9.93 15.81 10.57
C CYS A 155 9.63 16.18 12.02
N HIS A 156 9.27 15.18 12.84
CA HIS A 156 8.97 15.36 14.27
C HIS A 156 10.15 14.98 15.19
N GLY A 157 11.30 14.64 14.62
CA GLY A 157 12.54 14.36 15.37
C GLY A 157 13.50 13.43 14.65
N GLY A 158 14.78 13.46 15.06
CA GLY A 158 15.85 12.70 14.40
C GLY A 158 16.32 13.38 13.11
N VAL A 159 16.94 12.59 12.22
CA VAL A 159 17.41 13.07 10.91
C VAL A 159 16.46 12.59 9.83
N CYS A 160 15.70 13.51 9.23
CA CYS A 160 14.82 13.23 8.11
C CYS A 160 15.45 13.70 6.79
N TYR A 161 15.22 12.94 5.72
CA TYR A 161 15.61 13.31 4.36
C TYR A 161 14.36 13.73 3.58
N ALA A 162 14.35 14.96 3.08
CA ALA A 162 13.25 15.54 2.32
C ALA A 162 13.63 15.56 0.83
N VAL A 163 13.00 14.69 0.05
CA VAL A 163 13.20 14.60 -1.40
C VAL A 163 11.99 15.21 -2.10
N CYS A 164 12.21 16.37 -2.72
CA CYS A 164 11.21 17.10 -3.48
C CYS A 164 11.62 17.22 -4.95
N PRO A 165 10.69 17.04 -5.90
CA PRO A 165 10.97 17.16 -7.32
C PRO A 165 11.05 18.64 -7.74
N ALA A 166 11.71 18.90 -8.88
CA ALA A 166 11.68 20.23 -9.48
C ALA A 166 10.25 20.60 -9.91
N GLY A 167 9.84 21.84 -9.62
CA GLY A 167 8.53 22.37 -10.00
C GLY A 167 7.38 22.14 -9.00
N ALA A 168 7.59 21.35 -7.93
CA ALA A 168 6.62 21.24 -6.85
C ALA A 168 6.70 22.40 -5.86
N LYS A 169 5.56 22.77 -5.27
CA LYS A 169 5.52 23.58 -4.05
C LYS A 169 5.87 22.69 -2.87
N CYS A 170 7.15 22.70 -2.50
CA CYS A 170 7.67 21.89 -1.42
C CYS A 170 7.89 22.74 -0.16
N GLU A 171 7.33 22.28 0.96
CA GLU A 171 7.57 22.85 2.28
C GLU A 171 8.03 21.72 3.21
N SER A 172 9.16 21.92 3.87
CA SER A 172 9.67 20.96 4.85
C SER A 172 9.77 21.63 6.21
N LYS A 173 9.19 21.01 7.23
CA LYS A 173 9.20 21.51 8.62
C LYS A 173 9.93 20.54 9.52
N CYS A 174 10.62 21.10 10.50
CA CYS A 174 11.17 20.35 11.62
C CYS A 174 10.51 20.87 12.89
N TYR A 175 9.94 19.97 13.67
CA TYR A 175 9.55 20.25 15.04
C TYR A 175 10.48 19.47 15.95
N ASP A 176 11.15 20.17 16.86
CA ASP A 176 11.90 19.49 17.92
C ASP A 176 10.92 18.60 18.66
N GLY A 177 11.16 17.29 18.59
CA GLY A 177 10.20 16.30 19.04
C GLY A 177 9.88 16.43 20.51
N LEU A 178 8.78 15.79 20.93
CA LEU A 178 8.24 15.77 22.29
C LEU A 178 9.22 15.29 23.40
N GLN A 179 10.49 15.01 23.10
CA GLN A 179 11.49 14.48 24.05
C GLN A 179 12.91 15.04 23.86
N GLY A 180 13.05 16.24 23.26
CA GLY A 180 14.35 16.95 23.24
C GLY A 180 15.42 16.32 22.34
N LYS A 181 15.04 15.44 21.41
CA LYS A 181 15.96 15.02 20.33
C LYS A 181 15.97 16.13 19.26
N PRO A 182 17.16 16.58 18.82
CA PRO A 182 17.24 17.60 17.79
C PRO A 182 16.60 17.07 16.51
N CYS A 183 15.77 17.91 15.90
CA CYS A 183 15.20 17.64 14.60
C CYS A 183 16.13 18.21 13.52
N LYS A 184 16.45 17.40 12.50
CA LYS A 184 17.21 17.85 11.33
C LYS A 184 16.56 17.36 10.04
N VAL A 185 16.14 18.29 9.18
CA VAL A 185 15.76 17.97 7.79
C VAL A 185 16.96 18.20 6.88
N ILE A 186 17.27 17.22 6.04
CA ILE A 186 18.29 17.31 4.99
C ILE A 186 17.58 17.22 3.65
N ALA A 187 17.83 18.19 2.76
CA ALA A 187 17.31 18.12 1.40
C ALA A 187 18.04 17.04 0.58
N GLY A 188 17.29 16.26 -0.19
CA GLY A 188 17.81 15.22 -1.06
C GLY A 188 17.85 13.82 -0.44
N LYS A 189 18.41 12.86 -1.19
CA LYS A 189 18.48 11.45 -0.76
C LYS A 189 19.63 11.26 0.22
N PRO A 190 19.51 10.30 1.17
CA PRO A 190 20.65 9.90 1.98
C PRO A 190 21.80 9.47 1.06
N THR A 191 22.96 10.11 1.20
CA THR A 191 24.19 9.62 0.58
C THR A 191 24.53 8.28 1.22
N PRO A 192 24.83 7.22 0.43
CA PRO A 192 25.30 5.98 1.00
C PRO A 192 26.56 6.28 1.82
N SER A 193 26.49 6.09 3.14
CA SER A 193 27.65 6.30 4.01
C SER A 193 28.81 5.44 3.50
N PRO A 194 30.03 5.99 3.38
CA PRO A 194 31.22 5.27 2.89
C PRO A 194 31.78 4.26 3.92
N GLY A 195 30.93 3.40 4.49
CA GLY A 195 31.31 2.46 5.54
C GLY A 195 30.28 1.38 5.89
N SER A 196 29.20 1.20 5.13
CA SER A 196 28.39 -0.02 5.25
C SER A 196 29.08 -1.10 4.41
N ASN A 197 30.02 -1.81 5.04
CA ASN A 197 30.80 -2.87 4.43
C ASN A 197 29.91 -3.81 3.60
N THR A 198 30.16 -3.76 2.29
CA THR A 198 29.91 -4.85 1.36
C THR A 198 30.33 -6.15 2.03
N THR A 199 29.37 -7.03 2.29
CA THR A 199 29.66 -8.42 2.60
C THR A 199 30.54 -8.94 1.47
N THR A 200 31.77 -9.25 1.82
CA THR A 200 32.79 -9.85 0.98
C THR A 200 32.22 -11.11 0.33
N ILE A 201 31.80 -11.03 -0.93
CA ILE A 201 31.62 -12.21 -1.76
C ILE A 201 33.03 -12.71 -2.05
N ASN A 202 33.46 -13.69 -1.26
CA ASN A 202 34.69 -14.43 -1.52
C ASN A 202 34.64 -14.97 -2.95
N THR A 203 35.51 -14.41 -3.78
CA THR A 203 35.78 -14.85 -5.13
C THR A 203 36.95 -15.83 -5.06
N LEU A 204 36.76 -17.09 -5.48
CA LEU A 204 37.66 -17.96 -6.27
C LEU A 204 37.30 -19.46 -6.07
N PRO A 205 37.70 -20.39 -6.98
CA PRO A 205 38.31 -20.19 -8.29
C PRO A 205 37.55 -20.86 -9.45
N ALA A 206 37.93 -20.42 -10.65
CA ALA A 206 37.61 -21.06 -11.91
C ALA A 206 38.12 -22.52 -11.94
N SER A 207 37.22 -23.44 -12.27
CA SER A 207 37.56 -24.74 -12.84
C SER A 207 36.81 -24.88 -14.15
N GLY A 208 37.56 -24.87 -15.24
CA GLY A 208 37.03 -25.13 -16.57
C GLY A 208 36.45 -26.53 -16.68
N SER A 209 35.36 -26.66 -17.42
CA SER A 209 35.06 -27.87 -18.18
C SER A 209 34.17 -27.51 -19.35
N SER A 210 34.77 -27.72 -20.51
CA SER A 210 34.18 -27.73 -21.83
C SER A 210 33.13 -28.83 -21.91
N VAL A 211 31.89 -28.52 -22.27
CA VAL A 211 30.97 -29.51 -22.88
C VAL A 211 30.18 -28.87 -24.01
N ILE A 212 30.49 -29.42 -25.18
CA ILE A 212 29.91 -29.36 -26.51
C ILE A 212 28.36 -29.39 -26.51
N GLY A 213 27.77 -28.49 -27.32
CA GLY A 213 26.70 -28.73 -28.30
C GLY A 213 25.41 -29.45 -27.88
N TYR A 214 24.25 -28.84 -28.14
CA TYR A 214 23.39 -29.20 -29.29
C TYR A 214 22.22 -28.22 -29.35
N ALA A 215 22.00 -27.65 -30.54
CA ALA A 215 20.78 -26.96 -30.90
C ALA A 215 19.66 -27.99 -31.11
N MET A 216 18.49 -27.76 -30.53
CA MET A 216 17.24 -28.33 -31.05
C MET A 216 16.18 -27.23 -31.13
N LEU A 217 15.97 -26.83 -32.38
CA LEU A 217 14.80 -26.17 -32.91
C LEU A 217 13.64 -27.18 -32.89
N VAL A 218 12.54 -26.91 -32.19
CA VAL A 218 11.27 -27.61 -32.42
C VAL A 218 10.15 -26.59 -32.51
N THR A 219 9.65 -26.47 -33.72
CA THR A 219 8.46 -25.71 -34.14
C THR A 219 7.33 -26.71 -34.33
N VAL A 220 6.19 -26.59 -33.61
CA VAL A 220 4.88 -27.16 -34.00
C VAL A 220 3.79 -26.30 -33.30
N LEU A 221 3.14 -25.34 -33.96
CA LEU A 221 1.90 -25.43 -34.77
C LEU A 221 0.64 -25.95 -34.04
N SER A 222 -0.31 -25.01 -33.88
CA SER A 222 -1.77 -25.12 -34.08
C SER A 222 -2.57 -26.25 -33.40
N GLY A 223 -3.63 -25.85 -32.68
CA GLY A 223 -4.68 -26.74 -32.23
C GLY A 223 -5.90 -25.99 -31.71
N VAL A 224 -6.70 -25.45 -32.64
CA VAL A 224 -8.10 -25.03 -32.43
C VAL A 224 -8.91 -26.25 -31.97
N ASN A 225 -9.77 -26.12 -30.95
CA ASN A 225 -10.95 -26.97 -30.85
C ASN A 225 -12.14 -26.19 -30.31
N LEU A 226 -13.11 -26.04 -31.21
CA LEU A 226 -14.46 -25.59 -31.06
C LEU A 226 -15.30 -26.84 -30.79
N PHE A 227 -16.01 -26.92 -29.66
CA PHE A 227 -17.09 -27.90 -29.51
C PHE A 227 -18.28 -27.26 -28.77
N LEU A 228 -19.33 -27.08 -29.59
CA LEU A 228 -20.78 -27.21 -29.36
C LEU A 228 -21.38 -26.69 -28.05
#